data_AF-A0A2U3QTF4-F1
#
_entry.id   AF-A0A2U3QTF4-F1
#
_cell.length_a   1.000
_cell.length_b   1.000
_cell.length_c   1.000
_cell.angle_alpha   90.00
_cell.angle_beta   90.00
_cell.angle_gamma   90.00
#
_symmetry.space_group_name_H-M   'P 1'
#
loop_
_entity.id
_entity.type
_entity.pdbx_description
1 polymer ?
#
loop_
_entity_poly.entity_id
_entity_poly.type
_entity_poly.pdbx_seq_one_letter_code
_entity_poly.pdbx_strand_id
1 'polypeptide(L)'
;MNQLSLHPNVQNHWTIIGKDIFDKEQQNKAAVILKFSSEADENTKRYIRLHGLKWNSFRQEWCGHVKDIEALKNGLLNVQYNLELVV
;
A
#
# COMPACT_ATOMS: atom_id res chain seq x y z
N MET A 1 23.71 -11.86 -25.97
CA MET A 1 22.38 -11.58 -26.57
C MET A 1 21.40 -12.57 -25.93
N ASN A 2 20.33 -12.11 -25.27
CA ASN A 2 19.39 -13.00 -24.60
C ASN A 2 18.52 -13.72 -25.66
N GLN A 3 18.32 -15.02 -25.56
CA GLN A 3 17.46 -15.78 -26.48
C GLN A 3 16.03 -15.22 -26.60
N LEU A 4 15.51 -14.57 -25.55
CA LEU A 4 14.20 -13.90 -25.57
C LEU A 4 14.12 -12.76 -26.58
N SER A 5 15.23 -12.07 -26.86
CA SER A 5 15.24 -10.93 -27.80
C SER A 5 15.07 -11.37 -29.26
N LEU A 6 15.14 -12.68 -29.53
CA LEU A 6 14.86 -13.27 -30.85
C LEU A 6 13.35 -13.53 -31.07
N HIS A 7 12.53 -13.42 -30.01
CA HIS A 7 11.10 -13.73 -30.04
C HIS A 7 10.27 -12.55 -29.49
N PRO A 8 10.17 -11.43 -30.23
CA PRO A 8 9.49 -10.21 -29.76
C PRO A 8 8.01 -10.44 -29.42
N ASN A 9 7.34 -11.38 -30.10
CA ASN A 9 5.94 -11.71 -29.84
C ASN A 9 5.74 -12.33 -28.45
N VAL A 10 6.65 -13.22 -28.03
CA VAL A 10 6.62 -13.86 -26.71
C VAL A 10 6.91 -12.82 -25.62
N GLN A 11 7.92 -11.98 -25.85
CA GLN A 11 8.28 -10.91 -24.92
C GLN A 11 7.12 -9.91 -24.72
N ASN A 12 6.49 -9.48 -25.80
CA ASN A 12 5.33 -8.57 -25.74
C ASN A 12 4.15 -9.21 -25.01
N HIS A 13 3.86 -10.49 -25.28
CA HIS A 13 2.77 -11.20 -24.61
C HIS A 13 3.00 -11.30 -23.09
N TRP A 14 4.21 -11.66 -22.66
CA TRP A 14 4.58 -11.69 -21.24
C TRP A 14 4.53 -10.31 -20.59
N THR A 15 4.93 -9.27 -21.33
CA THR A 15 4.89 -7.89 -20.84
C THR A 15 3.44 -7.43 -20.61
N ILE A 16 2.52 -7.76 -21.53
CA ILE A 16 1.10 -7.43 -21.39
C ILE A 16 0.49 -8.17 -20.19
N ILE A 17 0.75 -9.47 -20.04
CA ILE A 17 0.25 -10.26 -18.90
C ILE A 17 0.79 -9.71 -17.58
N GLY A 18 2.11 -9.47 -17.51
CA GLY A 18 2.74 -8.94 -16.30
C GLY A 18 2.19 -7.57 -15.93
N LYS A 19 1.98 -6.71 -16.93
CA LYS A 19 1.36 -5.39 -16.73
C LYS A 19 -0.08 -5.50 -16.23
N ASP A 20 -0.91 -6.34 -16.84
CA ASP A 20 -2.32 -6.50 -16.42
C ASP A 20 -2.43 -7.01 -14.98
N ILE A 21 -1.59 -7.98 -14.58
CA ILE A 21 -1.53 -8.47 -13.20
C ILE A 21 -1.08 -7.36 -12.25
N PHE A 22 -0.01 -6.63 -12.59
CA PHE A 22 0.51 -5.55 -11.77
C PHE A 22 -0.52 -4.42 -11.62
N ASP A 23 -1.13 -3.98 -12.71
CA ASP A 23 -2.14 -2.92 -12.73
C ASP A 23 -3.36 -3.33 -11.90
N LYS A 24 -3.81 -4.59 -11.97
CA LYS A 24 -4.87 -5.13 -11.09
C LYS A 24 -4.46 -5.17 -9.62
N GLU A 25 -3.20 -5.46 -9.30
CA GLU A 25 -2.69 -5.37 -7.93
C GLU A 25 -2.62 -3.93 -7.41
N GLN A 26 -2.41 -2.95 -8.30
CA GLN A 26 -2.42 -1.52 -7.94
C GLN A 26 -3.84 -0.97 -7.88
N GLN A 27 -4.77 -1.49 -8.68
CA GLN A 27 -6.18 -1.13 -8.61
C GLN A 27 -6.73 -1.40 -7.20
N ASN A 28 -7.54 -0.44 -6.72
CA ASN A 28 -8.18 -0.45 -5.40
C ASN A 28 -7.26 -0.19 -4.21
N LYS A 29 -6.03 0.28 -4.41
CA LYS A 29 -5.20 0.79 -3.31
C LYS A 29 -5.32 2.32 -3.22
N ALA A 30 -5.68 2.83 -2.06
CA ALA A 30 -5.62 4.26 -1.76
C ALA A 30 -4.30 4.60 -1.07
N ALA A 31 -3.62 5.62 -1.55
CA ALA A 31 -2.50 6.19 -0.81
C ALA A 31 -3.04 6.96 0.39
N VAL A 32 -2.55 6.62 1.59
CA VAL A 32 -2.99 7.26 2.83
C VAL A 32 -1.80 7.70 3.67
N ILE A 33 -2.03 8.78 4.42
CA ILE A 33 -1.17 9.22 5.51
C ILE A 33 -2.00 9.14 6.79
N LEU A 34 -1.47 8.45 7.79
CA LEU A 34 -2.10 8.22 9.08
C LEU A 34 -1.23 8.81 10.19
N LYS A 35 -1.80 9.73 10.96
CA LYS A 35 -1.13 10.44 12.06
C LYS A 35 -1.86 10.17 13.37
N PHE A 36 -1.10 10.07 14.45
CA PHE A 36 -1.62 9.94 15.81
C PHE A 36 -1.24 11.17 16.65
N SER A 37 -2.08 11.54 17.62
CA SER A 37 -1.79 12.62 18.57
C SER A 37 -0.74 12.22 19.61
N SER A 38 -0.64 10.92 19.90
CA SER A 38 0.36 10.30 20.77
C SER A 38 0.87 9.02 20.15
N GLU A 39 1.97 8.47 20.67
CA GLU A 39 2.52 7.22 20.16
C GLU A 39 1.50 6.08 20.31
N ALA A 40 1.18 5.42 19.19
CA ALA A 40 0.29 4.28 19.17
C ALA A 40 0.90 3.07 19.91
N ASP A 41 0.06 2.26 20.54
CA ASP A 41 0.50 1.02 21.19
C ASP A 41 0.98 -0.03 20.17
N GLU A 42 1.69 -1.05 20.64
CA GLU A 42 2.26 -2.07 19.75
C GLU A 42 1.22 -2.90 18.98
N ASN A 43 0.02 -3.12 19.51
CA ASN A 43 -1.03 -3.82 18.78
C ASN A 43 -1.53 -2.96 17.63
N THR A 44 -1.75 -1.67 17.88
CA THR A 44 -2.13 -0.69 16.84
C THR A 44 -1.03 -0.59 15.76
N LYS A 45 0.25 -0.48 16.16
CA LYS A 45 1.38 -0.47 15.21
C LYS A 45 1.45 -1.74 14.37
N ARG A 46 1.24 -2.91 14.97
CA ARG A 46 1.18 -4.20 14.26
C ARG A 46 0.03 -4.21 13.25
N TYR A 47 -1.15 -3.75 13.66
CA TYR A 47 -2.32 -3.66 12.80
C TYR A 47 -2.09 -2.77 11.57
N ILE A 48 -1.50 -1.59 11.79
CA ILE A 48 -1.14 -0.64 10.73
C ILE A 48 -0.17 -1.28 9.71
N ARG A 49 0.85 -2.00 10.18
CA ARG A 49 1.80 -2.71 9.31
C ARG A 49 1.15 -3.79 8.46
N LEU A 50 0.16 -4.52 9.02
CA LEU A 50 -0.59 -5.54 8.27
C LEU A 50 -1.39 -4.92 7.10
N HIS A 51 -1.80 -3.67 7.23
CA HIS A 51 -2.47 -2.90 6.17
C HIS A 51 -1.49 -2.22 5.19
N GLY A 52 -0.20 -2.53 5.25
CA GLY A 52 0.80 -2.07 4.28
C GLY A 52 1.35 -0.67 4.55
N LEU A 53 1.03 -0.07 5.69
CA LEU A 53 1.55 1.23 6.10
C LEU A 53 2.93 1.09 6.73
N LYS A 54 3.81 2.03 6.42
CA LYS A 54 5.18 2.10 6.92
C LYS A 54 5.38 3.36 7.74
N TRP A 55 6.14 3.23 8.83
CA TRP A 55 6.50 4.36 9.67
C TRP A 55 7.50 5.26 8.95
N ASN A 56 7.18 6.55 8.89
CA ASN A 56 8.08 7.61 8.46
C ASN A 56 8.61 8.34 9.70
N SER A 57 9.85 8.04 10.08
CA SER A 57 10.49 8.64 11.26
C SER A 57 10.79 10.14 11.12
N PHE A 58 10.90 10.66 9.90
CA PHE A 58 11.15 12.08 9.69
C PHE A 58 9.88 12.92 9.94
N ARG A 59 8.74 12.43 9.43
CA ARG A 59 7.45 13.12 9.57
C ARG A 59 6.62 12.66 10.77
N GLN A 60 7.08 11.63 11.48
CA GLN A 60 6.39 11.00 12.61
C GLN A 60 4.95 10.56 12.23
N GLU A 61 4.80 9.95 11.06
CA GLU A 61 3.51 9.53 10.50
C GLU A 61 3.62 8.17 9.78
N TRP A 62 2.49 7.54 9.53
CA TRP A 62 2.39 6.28 8.79
C TRP A 62 1.94 6.54 7.36
N CYS A 63 2.69 6.06 6.38
CA CYS A 63 2.38 6.26 4.96
C CYS A 63 2.36 4.95 4.19
N GLY A 64 1.51 4.86 3.18
CA GLY A 64 1.46 3.68 2.32
C GLY A 64 0.16 3.55 1.55
N HIS A 65 0.01 2.39 0.92
CA HIS A 65 -1.13 2.07 0.06
C HIS A 65 -2.01 1.03 0.73
N VAL A 66 -3.27 1.39 0.98
CA VAL A 66 -4.24 0.56 1.70
C VAL A 66 -5.29 0.07 0.72
N LYS A 67 -5.50 -1.25 0.67
CA LYS A 67 -6.52 -1.87 -0.20
C LYS A 67 -7.95 -1.65 0.32
N ASP A 68 -8.12 -1.73 1.63
CA ASP A 68 -9.42 -1.61 2.29
C ASP A 68 -9.34 -0.57 3.41
N ILE A 69 -9.76 0.66 3.08
CA ILE A 69 -9.76 1.77 4.02
C ILE A 69 -10.75 1.51 5.16
N GLU A 70 -11.88 0.85 4.89
CA GLU A 70 -12.91 0.59 5.91
C GLU A 70 -12.39 -0.40 6.94
N ALA A 71 -11.72 -1.47 6.50
CA ALA A 71 -11.02 -2.38 7.39
C ALA A 71 -9.98 -1.65 8.25
N LEU A 72 -9.17 -0.76 7.66
CA LEU A 72 -8.21 0.04 8.43
C LEU A 72 -8.91 0.88 9.50
N LYS A 73 -9.98 1.60 9.15
CA LYS A 73 -10.75 2.43 10.10
C LYS A 73 -11.37 1.60 11.22
N ASN A 74 -11.90 0.42 10.91
CA ASN A 74 -12.53 -0.48 11.88
C ASN A 74 -11.55 -0.95 12.97
N GLY A 75 -10.29 -1.22 12.62
CA GLY A 75 -9.29 -1.58 13.62
C GLY A 75 -8.75 -0.40 14.44
N LEU A 76 -9.06 0.83 14.04
CA LEU A 76 -8.64 2.06 14.71
C LEU A 76 -9.79 2.78 15.43
N LEU A 77 -10.99 2.18 15.54
CA LEU A 77 -12.20 2.82 16.09
C LEU A 77 -12.02 3.44 17.48
N ASN A 78 -11.18 2.83 18.32
CA ASN A 78 -10.94 3.26 19.70
C ASN A 78 -9.69 4.13 19.86
N VAL A 79 -9.04 4.52 18.76
CA VAL A 79 -7.82 5.30 18.77
C VAL A 79 -8.09 6.65 18.13
N GLN A 80 -7.58 7.73 18.72
CA GLN A 80 -7.65 9.05 18.09
C GLN A 80 -6.59 9.14 16.98
N TYR A 81 -7.02 9.33 15.74
CA TYR A 81 -6.13 9.46 14.59
C TYR A 81 -6.63 10.50 13.59
N ASN A 82 -5.72 10.97 12.74
CA ASN A 82 -6.02 11.74 11.54
C ASN A 82 -5.62 10.92 10.31
N LEU A 83 -6.53 10.76 9.35
CA LEU A 83 -6.32 9.99 8.12
C LEU A 83 -6.51 10.92 6.91
N GLU A 84 -5.45 11.09 6.14
CA GLU A 84 -5.43 11.90 4.91
C GLU A 84 -5.36 10.96 3.71
N LEU A 85 -6.24 11.15 2.73
CA LEU A 85 -6.20 10.47 1.44
C LEU A 85 -5.34 11.29 0.47
N VAL A 86 -4.33 10.64 -0.12
CA VAL A 86 -3.49 11.24 -1.15
C VAL A 86 -4.06 10.81 -2.51
N VAL A 87 -4.70 11.76 -3.20
CA VAL A 87 -5.34 11.58 -4.51
C VAL A 87 -4.43 12.09 -5.61
#